data_AF-A0A535Q760-F1
#
_entry.id   AF-A0A535Q760-F1
#
_cell.length_a   1.000
_cell.length_b   1.000
_cell.length_c   1.000
_cell.angle_alpha   90.00
_cell.angle_beta   90.00
_cell.angle_gamma   90.00
#
_symmetry.space_group_name_H-M   'P 1'
#
loop_
_entity.id
_entity.type
_entity.pdbx_description
1 polymer ?
#
loop_
_entity_poly.entity_id
_entity_poly.type
_entity_poly.pdbx_seq_one_letter_code
_entity_poly.pdbx_strand_id
1 'polypeptide(L)' 'LLKVILFLFLYIWLRGTFPRLRYDMLMRLGWKVLLPLAMANVIVTATILVAVQG' A
#
# COMPACT_ATOMS: atom_id res chain seq x y z
N LEU A 1 18.96 11.38 6.23
CA LEU A 1 18.72 12.48 5.27
C LEU A 1 18.35 11.97 3.87
N LEU A 2 19.13 11.08 3.25
CA LEU A 2 18.88 10.56 1.89
C LEU A 2 17.49 9.93 1.70
N LYS A 3 17.04 9.09 2.65
CA LYS A 3 15.69 8.50 2.62
C LYS A 3 14.60 9.57 2.57
N VAL A 4 14.75 10.65 3.36
CA VAL A 4 13.78 11.73 3.46
C VAL A 4 13.72 12.53 2.15
N ILE A 5 14.87 12.84 1.55
CA ILE A 5 14.96 13.53 0.25
C ILE A 5 14.30 12.70 -0.85
N LEU A 6 14.52 11.39 -0.86
CA LEU A 6 13.92 10.48 -1.83
C LEU A 6 12.38 10.43 -1.67
N PHE A 7 11.86 10.36 -0.44
CA PHE A 7 10.41 10.42 -0.20
C PHE A 7 9.80 11.78 -0.61
N LEU A 8 10.49 12.90 -0.34
CA LEU A 8 10.03 14.23 -0.76
C LEU A 8 9.99 14.37 -2.29
N PHE A 9 11.04 13.90 -2.96
CA PHE A 9 11.13 13.89 -4.42
C PHE A 9 10.01 13.04 -5.04
N LEU A 10 9.81 11.82 -4.52
CA LEU A 10 8.71 10.95 -4.92
C LEU A 10 7.36 11.63 -4.72
N TYR A 11 7.12 12.30 -3.60
CA TYR A 11 5.83 12.96 -3.32
C TYR A 11 5.54 14.12 -4.30
N ILE A 12 6.54 14.94 -4.58
CA ILE A 12 6.43 16.04 -5.56
C ILE A 12 6.22 15.49 -6.97
N TRP A 13 6.93 14.42 -7.34
CA TRP A 13 6.80 13.77 -8.64
C TRP A 13 5.46 13.06 -8.81
N LEU A 14 4.95 12.43 -7.75
CA LEU A 14 3.62 11.79 -7.72
C LEU A 14 2.51 12.82 -7.92
N ARG A 15 2.64 14.01 -7.29
CA ARG A 15 1.72 15.14 -7.48
C ARG A 15 1.71 15.64 -8.94
N GLY A 16 2.87 15.64 -9.60
CA GLY A 16 2.99 16.03 -11.01
C GLY A 16 2.47 14.98 -12.00
N THR A 17 2.60 13.69 -11.67
CA THR A 17 2.23 12.57 -12.56
C THR A 17 0.76 12.17 -12.46
N PHE A 18 0.08 12.50 -11.35
CA PHE A 18 -1.36 12.24 -11.19
C PHE A 18 -2.20 13.52 -11.36
N PRO A 19 -2.60 13.87 -12.60
CA PRO A 19 -3.50 14.99 -12.86
C PRO A 19 -4.92 14.61 -12.43
N ARG A 20 -5.28 14.89 -11.17
CA ARG A 20 -6.63 14.67 -10.59
C ARG A 20 -7.20 13.26 -10.78
N LEU A 21 -6.71 12.30 -10.01
CA LEU A 21 -7.44 11.04 -9.81
C LEU A 21 -8.76 11.32 -9.08
N ARG A 22 -9.88 10.88 -9.67
CA ARG A 22 -11.19 10.89 -8.99
C ARG A 22 -11.10 10.11 -7.68
N TYR A 23 -11.73 10.63 -6.63
CA TYR A 23 -11.84 9.98 -5.32
C TYR A 23 -12.37 8.53 -5.46
N ASP A 24 -13.24 8.30 -6.45
CA ASP A 24 -13.80 6.98 -6.77
C ASP A 24 -12.75 5.94 -7.17
N MET A 25 -11.71 6.34 -7.92
CA MET A 25 -10.65 5.42 -8.36
C MET A 25 -9.77 5.02 -7.18
N LEU A 26 -9.49 5.97 -6.28
CA LEU A 26 -8.75 5.72 -5.04
C LEU A 26 -9.55 4.85 -4.08
N MET A 27 -10.85 5.12 -3.93
CA MET A 27 -11.77 4.32 -3.12
C MET A 27 -11.85 2.89 -3.66
N ARG A 28 -11.93 2.72 -5.00
CA ARG A 28 -11.93 1.39 -5.61
C ARG A 28 -10.61 0.65 -5.42
N LEU A 29 -9.47 1.34 -5.45
CA LEU A 29 -8.17 0.73 -5.17
C LEU A 29 -8.06 0.33 -3.69
N GLY A 30 -8.43 1.23 -2.78
CA GLY A 30 -8.41 1.01 -1.33
C GLY A 30 -9.30 -0.14 -0.90
N TRP A 31 -10.58 -0.10 -1.29
CA TRP A 31 -11.58 -1.05 -0.84
C TRP A 31 -11.59 -2.36 -1.62
N LYS A 32 -11.25 -2.35 -2.91
CA LYS A 32 -11.34 -3.55 -3.76
C LYS A 32 -10.03 -4.31 -3.89
N VAL A 33 -8.89 -3.68 -3.63
CA VAL A 33 -7.56 -4.30 -3.79
C VAL A 33 -6.78 -4.28 -2.47
N LEU A 34 -6.69 -3.13 -1.80
CA LEU A 34 -5.90 -3.01 -0.57
C LEU A 34 -6.51 -3.80 0.59
N LEU A 35 -7.83 -3.74 0.77
CA LEU A 35 -8.54 -4.47 1.82
C LEU A 35 -8.34 -6.00 1.72
N PRO A 36 -8.66 -6.66 0.59
CA PRO A 36 -8.45 -8.11 0.48
C PRO A 36 -6.96 -8.49 0.56
N LEU A 37 -6.06 -7.65 0.04
CA LEU A 37 -4.61 -7.89 0.14
C LEU A 37 -4.11 -7.79 1.59
N ALA A 38 -4.61 -6.85 2.39
CA ALA A 38 -4.30 -6.75 3.80
C ALA A 38 -4.81 -7.97 4.57
N MET A 39 -6.04 -8.41 4.30
CA MET A 39 -6.59 -9.62 4.93
C MET A 39 -5.80 -10.86 4.55
N ALA A 40 -5.40 -11.01 3.29
CA ALA A 40 -4.56 -12.11 2.83
C ALA A 40 -3.19 -12.11 3.53
N ASN A 41 -2.54 -10.95 3.67
CA ASN A 41 -1.26 -10.85 4.38
C ASN A 41 -1.37 -11.25 5.86
N VAL A 42 -2.45 -10.86 6.54
CA VAL A 42 -2.68 -11.24 7.94
C VAL A 42 -2.87 -12.76 8.07
N ILE A 43 -3.66 -13.37 7.18
CA ILE A 43 -3.87 -14.82 7.17
C ILE A 43 -2.54 -15.55 6.90
N VAL A 44 -1.80 -15.12 5.87
CA VAL A 44 -0.50 -15.72 5.52
C VAL A 44 0.49 -15.60 6.67
N THR A 45 0.59 -14.43 7.30
CA THR A 45 1.49 -14.22 8.44
C THR A 45 1.07 -15.09 9.64
N ALA A 46 -0.23 -15.22 9.90
CA ALA A 46 -0.75 -16.09 10.96
C ALA A 46 -0.44 -17.56 10.68
N THR A 47 -0.65 -18.04 9.44
CA THR A 47 -0.31 -19.41 9.04
C THR A 47 1.19 -19.69 9.16
N ILE A 48 2.04 -18.76 8.72
CA ILE A 48 3.50 -18.89 8.85
C ILE A 48 3.92 -18.93 10.31
N LEU A 49 3.38 -18.03 11.15
CA LEU A 49 3.72 -18.00 12.58
C LEU A 49 3.35 -19.33 13.27
N VAL A 50 2.15 -19.86 12.99
CA VAL A 50 1.71 -21.15 13.53
C VAL A 50 2.57 -22.30 13.02
N ALA A 51 2.96 -22.30 11.74
CA ALA A 51 3.83 -23.31 11.16
C ALA A 51 5.29 -23.24 11.64
N VAL A 52 5.76 -22.06 12.07
CA VAL A 52 7.14 -21.86 12.57
C VAL A 52 7.25 -22.11 14.08
N GLN A 53 6.18 -21.90 14.85
CA GLN A 53 6.13 -22.24 16.27
C GLN A 53 5.75 -23.69 16.57
N GLY A 54 5.20 -24.41 15.58
CA GLY A 54 4.84 -25.84 15.66
C GLY A 54 6.00 -26.78 15.37
#